data_AF-A0A1H1QJR9-F1
#
_entry.id   AF-A0A1H1QJR9-F1
#
_cell.length_a   1.000
_cell.length_b   1.000
_cell.length_c   1.000
_cell.angle_alpha   90.00
_cell.angle_beta   90.00
_cell.angle_gamma   90.00
#
_symmetry.space_group_name_H-M   'P 1'
#
loop_
_entity.id
_entity.type
_entity.pdbx_description
1 polymer ?
#
loop_
_entity_poly.entity_id
_entity_poly.type
_entity_poly.pdbx_seq_one_letter_code
_entity_poly.pdbx_strand_id
1 'polypeptide(L)'
;MSDFGATYDEMETTASNLDTGKTDIDDLLDKLQGYVDELVEEGFKTEKASGKFRDGYQDLTDGLKEAAQGVEDMAQALRDMSQAIKDTDTALAGG
;
A
#
# COMPACT_ATOMS: atom_id res chain seq x y z
N MET A 1 2.07 7.82 32.53
CA MET A 1 2.72 7.80 31.20
C MET A 1 1.58 7.65 30.21
N SER A 2 1.53 8.57 29.25
CA SER A 2 0.30 9.22 28.78
C SER A 2 -0.76 8.30 28.18
N ASP A 3 -2.00 8.71 28.37
CA ASP A 3 -3.27 8.20 27.86
C ASP A 3 -3.41 8.37 26.33
N PHE A 4 -2.33 8.11 25.58
CA PHE A 4 -2.32 8.07 24.11
C PHE A 4 -2.45 6.61 23.73
N GLY A 5 -3.59 6.22 23.13
CA GLY A 5 -4.00 4.82 22.95
C GLY A 5 -3.09 3.91 22.10
N ALA A 6 -1.94 4.40 21.63
CA ALA A 6 -0.87 3.60 21.02
C ALA A 6 0.50 4.16 21.45
N THR A 7 1.42 3.27 21.81
CA THR A 7 2.82 3.54 22.08
C THR A 7 3.63 3.80 20.80
N TYR A 8 4.82 4.40 20.90
CA TYR A 8 5.76 4.61 19.79
C TYR A 8 5.99 3.33 18.97
N ASP A 9 6.23 2.23 19.69
CA ASP A 9 6.53 0.94 19.11
C ASP A 9 5.32 0.36 18.38
N GLU A 10 4.10 0.59 18.88
CA GLU A 10 2.85 0.18 18.22
C GLU A 10 2.60 0.97 16.93
N MET A 11 2.89 2.27 16.91
CA MET A 11 2.81 3.09 15.70
C MET A 11 3.81 2.63 14.64
N GLU A 12 5.07 2.40 15.03
CA GLU A 12 6.11 1.91 14.10
C GLU A 12 5.82 0.50 13.57
N THR A 13 5.32 -0.38 14.45
CA THR A 13 4.89 -1.73 14.06
C THR A 13 3.74 -1.66 13.08
N THR A 14 2.76 -0.80 13.34
CA THR A 14 1.59 -0.63 12.45
C THR A 14 2.03 -0.07 11.10
N ALA A 15 2.88 0.96 11.07
CA ALA A 15 3.43 1.49 9.83
C ALA A 15 4.17 0.42 9.01
N SER A 16 5.00 -0.40 9.66
CA SER A 16 5.71 -1.51 9.00
C SER A 16 4.76 -2.57 8.41
N ASN A 17 3.65 -2.87 9.10
CA ASN A 17 2.62 -3.77 8.59
C ASN A 17 1.90 -3.18 7.37
N LEU A 18 1.65 -1.87 7.37
CA LEU A 18 1.05 -1.17 6.23
C LEU A 18 1.96 -1.20 4.99
N ASP A 19 3.26 -0.95 5.15
CA ASP A 19 4.23 -1.05 4.04
C ASP A 19 4.29 -2.48 3.46
N THR A 20 4.29 -3.48 4.35
CA THR A 20 4.26 -4.88 3.94
C THR A 20 2.99 -5.17 3.15
N GLY A 21 1.83 -4.77 3.66
CA GLY A 21 0.55 -4.95 2.99
C GLY A 21 0.47 -4.25 1.63
N LYS A 22 1.05 -3.04 1.50
CA LYS A 22 1.14 -2.33 0.22
C LYS A 22 1.98 -3.11 -0.79
N THR A 23 3.13 -3.62 -0.37
CA THR A 23 4.00 -4.46 -1.21
C THR A 23 3.29 -5.73 -1.65
N ASP A 24 2.60 -6.41 -0.74
CA ASP A 24 1.83 -7.62 -1.03
C ASP A 24 0.69 -7.35 -2.03
N ILE A 25 0.04 -6.19 -1.93
CA ILE A 25 -0.98 -5.74 -2.89
C ILE A 25 -0.36 -5.52 -4.27
N ASP A 26 0.75 -4.79 -4.37
CA ASP A 26 1.42 -4.53 -5.65
C ASP A 26 1.83 -5.83 -6.35
N ASP A 27 2.46 -6.74 -5.60
CA ASP A 27 2.91 -8.05 -6.11
C ASP A 27 1.72 -8.90 -6.58
N LEU A 28 0.61 -8.88 -5.82
CA LEU A 28 -0.61 -9.60 -6.20
C LEU A 28 -1.21 -9.03 -7.48
N LEU A 29 -1.30 -7.71 -7.60
CA LEU A 29 -1.85 -7.06 -8.79
C LEU A 29 -1.01 -7.35 -10.02
N ASP A 30 0.32 -7.26 -9.92
CA ASP A 30 1.24 -7.60 -11.03
C ASP A 30 1.12 -9.06 -11.45
N LYS A 31 0.98 -9.96 -10.48
CA LYS A 31 0.76 -11.39 -10.75
C LYS A 31 -0.56 -11.63 -11.49
N LEU A 32 -1.64 -10.99 -11.07
CA LEU A 32 -2.94 -11.16 -11.72
C LEU A 32 -2.97 -10.55 -13.12
N GLN A 33 -2.30 -9.41 -13.32
CA GLN A 33 -2.10 -8.80 -14.64
C GLN A 33 -1.39 -9.78 -15.58
N GLY A 34 -0.35 -10.46 -15.11
CA GLY A 34 0.37 -11.48 -15.89
C GLY A 34 -0.54 -12.63 -16.38
N TYR A 35 -1.47 -13.11 -15.55
CA TYR A 35 -2.43 -14.15 -15.97
C TYR A 35 -3.41 -13.66 -17.04
N VAL A 36 -3.83 -12.39 -16.95
CA VAL A 36 -4.68 -11.78 -17.98
C VAL A 36 -3.92 -11.63 -19.28
N ASP A 37 -2.66 -11.20 -19.21
CA ASP A 37 -1.81 -11.05 -20.39
C ASP A 37 -1.57 -12.39 -21.10
N GLU A 38 -1.22 -13.45 -20.35
CA GLU A 38 -1.06 -14.81 -20.87
C GLU A 38 -2.33 -15.33 -21.55
N LEU A 39 -3.50 -15.18 -20.91
CA LEU A 39 -4.78 -15.59 -21.49
C LEU A 39 -5.09 -14.88 -22.81
N VAL A 40 -4.82 -13.57 -22.89
CA VAL A 40 -5.03 -12.75 -24.09
C VAL A 40 -4.04 -13.12 -25.19
N GLU A 41 -2.80 -13.48 -24.83
CA GLU A 41 -1.79 -13.91 -25.80
C GLU A 41 -2.03 -15.32 -26.36
N GLU A 42 -2.47 -16.27 -25.53
CA GLU A 42 -2.54 -17.68 -25.90
C GLU A 42 -3.84 -18.09 -26.60
N GLY A 43 -5.00 -17.58 -26.18
CA GLY A 43 -6.27 -18.19 -26.57
C GLY A 43 -7.45 -17.25 -26.80
N PHE A 44 -7.42 -16.05 -26.20
CA PHE A 44 -8.53 -15.10 -26.29
C PHE A 44 -8.38 -14.14 -27.49
N LYS A 45 -7.89 -14.58 -28.66
CA LYS A 45 -7.49 -13.68 -29.78
C LYS A 45 -8.60 -13.28 -30.76
N THR A 46 -9.89 -13.37 -30.42
CA THR A 46 -10.96 -12.85 -31.30
C THR A 46 -11.03 -11.31 -31.26
N GLU A 47 -10.03 -10.71 -31.91
CA GLU A 47 -9.79 -9.39 -32.53
C GLU A 47 -10.30 -8.07 -31.90
N LYS A 48 -11.14 -8.06 -30.86
CA LYS A 48 -11.57 -6.80 -30.21
C LYS A 48 -11.91 -6.92 -28.73
N ALA A 49 -12.50 -8.03 -28.31
CA ALA A 49 -12.93 -8.20 -26.92
C ALA A 49 -11.74 -8.36 -25.97
N SER A 50 -10.66 -8.96 -26.43
CA SER A 50 -9.47 -9.27 -25.62
C SER A 50 -8.53 -8.10 -25.41
N GLY A 51 -8.37 -7.22 -26.41
CA GLY A 51 -7.69 -5.95 -26.22
C GLY A 51 -8.38 -5.10 -25.16
N LYS A 52 -9.71 -4.93 -25.28
CA LYS A 52 -10.49 -4.19 -24.27
C LYS A 52 -10.46 -4.83 -22.88
N PHE A 53 -10.41 -6.15 -22.80
CA PHE A 53 -10.30 -6.85 -21.54
C PHE A 53 -8.93 -6.61 -20.88
N ARG A 54 -7.84 -6.69 -21.67
CA ARG A 54 -6.49 -6.35 -21.22
C ARG A 54 -6.43 -4.90 -20.73
N ASP A 55 -6.86 -3.96 -21.56
CA ASP A 55 -6.83 -2.52 -21.25
C ASP A 55 -7.62 -2.22 -19.97
N GLY A 56 -8.84 -2.78 -19.85
CA GLY A 56 -9.65 -2.59 -18.65
C GLY A 56 -9.08 -3.24 -17.39
N TYR A 57 -8.32 -4.34 -17.53
CA TYR A 57 -7.63 -4.95 -16.39
C TYR A 57 -6.39 -4.16 -15.99
N GLN A 58 -5.68 -3.60 -16.97
CA GLN A 58 -4.57 -2.69 -16.71
C GLN A 58 -5.05 -1.42 -15.98
N ASP A 59 -6.15 -0.80 -16.44
CA ASP A 59 -6.76 0.35 -15.77
C ASP A 59 -7.17 0.03 -14.32
N LEU A 60 -7.71 -1.19 -14.08
CA LEU A 60 -8.04 -1.67 -12.74
C LEU A 60 -6.79 -1.82 -11.87
N THR A 61 -5.74 -2.46 -12.39
CA THR A 61 -4.46 -2.65 -11.70
C THR A 61 -3.86 -1.29 -11.31
N ASP A 62 -3.81 -0.35 -12.25
CA ASP A 62 -3.25 0.98 -12.02
C ASP A 62 -4.06 1.76 -10.97
N GLY A 63 -5.39 1.74 -11.06
CA GLY A 63 -6.26 2.41 -10.08
C GLY A 63 -6.16 1.79 -8.68
N LEU A 64 -5.97 0.48 -8.57
CA LEU A 64 -5.76 -0.19 -7.29
C LEU A 64 -4.37 0.11 -6.70
N LYS A 65 -3.32 0.19 -7.52
CA LYS A 65 -1.99 0.63 -7.09
C LYS A 65 -2.00 2.08 -6.60
N GLU A 66 -2.71 2.96 -7.30
CA GLU A 66 -2.91 4.35 -6.86
C GLU A 66 -3.65 4.41 -5.53
N ALA A 67 -4.71 3.61 -5.35
CA ALA A 67 -5.41 3.51 -4.07
C ALA A 67 -4.49 2.95 -2.95
N ALA A 68 -3.62 2.00 -3.26
CA ALA A 68 -2.65 1.43 -2.33
C ALA A 68 -1.59 2.46 -1.89
N GLN A 69 -1.33 3.52 -2.65
CA GLN A 69 -0.50 4.64 -2.21
C GLN A 69 -1.03 5.29 -0.93
N GLY A 70 -2.36 5.33 -0.75
CA GLY A 70 -2.95 5.84 0.50
C GLY A 70 -2.59 5.00 1.73
N VAL A 71 -2.25 3.71 1.55
CA VAL A 71 -1.74 2.85 2.63
C VAL A 71 -0.32 3.26 3.04
N GLU A 72 0.53 3.58 2.07
CA GLU A 72 1.87 4.11 2.31
C GLU A 72 1.83 5.48 2.99
N ASP A 73 0.93 6.38 2.55
CA ASP A 73 0.74 7.69 3.17
C ASP A 73 0.33 7.57 4.65
N MET A 74 -0.54 6.59 4.98
CA MET A 74 -0.91 6.30 6.37
C MET A 74 0.27 5.76 7.19
N ALA A 75 1.10 4.90 6.59
CA ALA A 75 2.32 4.40 7.23
C ALA A 75 3.28 5.56 7.56
N GLN A 76 3.47 6.49 6.62
CA GLN A 76 4.28 7.68 6.84
C GLN A 76 3.70 8.58 7.94
N ALA A 77 2.39 8.83 7.94
CA ALA A 77 1.73 9.64 8.96
C ALA A 77 1.91 9.06 10.38
N LEU A 78 1.88 7.73 10.53
CA LEU A 78 2.13 7.05 11.80
C LEU A 78 3.57 7.26 12.29
N ARG A 79 4.55 7.20 11.38
CA ARG A 79 5.97 7.46 11.70
C ARG A 79 6.20 8.90 12.12
N ASP A 80 5.63 9.85 11.39
CA ASP A 80 5.73 11.27 11.70
C ASP A 80 5.14 11.59 13.08
N MET A 81 3.99 10.97 13.38
CA MET A 81 3.35 11.10 14.70
C MET A 81 4.21 10.50 15.81
N SER A 82 4.75 9.29 15.60
CA SER A 82 5.64 8.63 16.57
C SER A 82 6.87 9.50 16.88
N GLN A 83 7.48 10.09 15.86
CA GLN A 83 8.63 10.97 16.01
C GLN A 83 8.28 12.26 16.77
N ALA A 84 7.16 12.91 16.43
CA ALA A 84 6.72 14.14 17.09
C ALA A 84 6.44 13.95 18.59
N ILE A 85 5.82 12.82 18.96
CA ILE A 85 5.54 12.50 20.36
C ILE A 85 6.87 12.25 21.10
N LYS A 86 7.84 11.57 20.47
CA LYS A 86 9.14 11.23 21.07
C LYS A 86 9.96 12.48 21.36
N ASP A 87 9.95 13.43 20.44
CA ASP A 87 10.63 14.71 20.60
C ASP A 87 9.99 15.53 21.73
N THR A 88 8.65 15.49 21.84
CA THR A 88 7.90 16.14 22.91
C THR A 88 8.25 15.55 24.28
N ASP A 89 8.25 14.22 24.42
CA ASP A 89 8.62 13.54 25.67
C ASP A 89 10.07 13.83 26.06
N THR A 90 10.99 13.85 25.10
CA THR A 90 12.40 14.17 25.34
C THR A 90 12.57 15.60 25.86
N ALA A 91 11.85 16.56 25.28
CA ALA A 91 11.86 17.95 25.73
C ALA A 91 11.29 18.11 27.15
N LEU A 92 10.23 17.38 27.48
CA LEU A 92 9.61 17.39 28.81
C LEU A 92 10.47 16.69 29.88
N ALA A 93 11.22 15.66 29.51
CA ALA A 93 12.11 14.94 30.44
C ALA A 93 13.44 15.68 30.69
N GLY A 94 13.85 16.55 29.75
CA GLY A 94 15.08 17.35 29.84
C GLY A 94 14.92 18.75 30.45
N GLY A 95 13.69 19.19 30.72
CA GLY A 95 13.36 20.46 31.38
C GLY A 95 13.00 20.28 32.85
#